data_AF-A0A6I4P1P5-F1
#
_entry.id   AF-A0A6I4P1P5-F1
#
_cell.length_a   1.000
_cell.length_b   1.000
_cell.length_c   1.000
_cell.angle_alpha   90.00
_cell.angle_beta   90.00
_cell.angle_gamma   90.00
#
_symmetry.space_group_name_H-M   'P 1'
#
loop_
_entity.id
_entity.type
_entity.pdbx_description
1 polymer ?
#
loop_
_entity_poly.entity_id
_entity_poly.type
_entity_poly.pdbx_seq_one_letter_code
_entity_poly.pdbx_strand_id
1 'polypeptide(L)'
;MIRISTSPFARSIGLVAGGSLAVGLVSLRFDDEYDDVPGWVYIAAGFAFMFAVLWTVLKLMYPVLEWDPEQGLVRLGGRTVPLASVTRATRSVSNAAASYLTYRFHSSEGPSARVLVAGRPLRGLAPEQLQELAKFVAALPVPDTGLSARQDLLASDLQTNVGAGAVSPAALLAELGAILEGTGEAVPEGVAAAVSASGRPAPEFMRPVVVDGLPELTGARLVSMPQAQGLAERWAADDEDAARLLLARFAGQIRTVRTIRVLNWISFVLSSSGLVIGIVQTATEGIPWAFLLLPLWPVLWFSSTVAHDRLDDGVRATGREWLAAGDDARRARGLATPFIGAFESRSWRAKFWLSYSGIVLATLLVIAGIALIAIEPLFAFAGIGVLVLAAAAATAGGVGLWLKGVGSAEAATELVRLLALRLDPPALVEEPPGSAPVAAAAPLPTV
;
A
#
# COMPACT_ATOMS: atom_id res chain seq x y z
N MET A 1 -14.55 -16.22 26.19
CA MET A 1 -14.33 -15.62 24.85
C MET A 1 -14.50 -14.10 24.88
N ILE A 2 -13.39 -13.37 24.72
CA ILE A 2 -13.30 -11.90 24.75
C ILE A 2 -13.51 -11.38 23.33
N ARG A 3 -14.45 -10.45 23.15
CA ARG A 3 -14.81 -9.89 21.83
C ARG A 3 -14.04 -8.61 21.55
N ILE A 4 -13.21 -8.63 20.52
CA ILE A 4 -12.52 -7.44 19.99
C ILE A 4 -13.38 -6.89 18.86
N SER A 5 -14.03 -5.74 19.09
CA SER A 5 -14.95 -5.15 18.12
C SER A 5 -14.21 -4.75 16.85
N THR A 6 -14.53 -5.35 15.71
CA THR A 6 -13.76 -5.17 14.47
C THR A 6 -13.99 -3.84 13.76
N SER A 7 -15.05 -3.09 14.12
CA SER A 7 -15.19 -1.64 13.94
C SER A 7 -16.56 -1.13 14.44
N PRO A 8 -16.73 0.17 14.77
CA PRO A 8 -18.04 0.81 14.86
C PRO A 8 -18.69 1.08 13.48
N PHE A 9 -18.06 0.67 12.37
CA PHE A 9 -18.52 0.86 10.98
C PHE A 9 -19.95 0.32 10.75
N ALA A 10 -20.34 -0.75 11.46
CA ALA A 10 -21.69 -1.30 11.37
C ALA A 10 -22.79 -0.35 11.92
N ARG A 11 -22.44 0.74 12.62
CA ARG A 11 -23.41 1.73 13.13
C ARG A 11 -23.46 3.02 12.32
N SER A 12 -22.49 3.25 11.44
CA SER A 12 -22.33 4.55 10.78
C SER A 12 -21.74 4.36 9.39
N ILE A 13 -22.58 4.27 8.37
CA ILE A 13 -22.37 4.87 7.04
C ILE A 13 -23.66 4.77 6.22
N GLY A 14 -24.14 5.94 5.82
CA GLY A 14 -25.00 6.13 4.66
C GLY A 14 -24.17 6.52 3.44
N LEU A 15 -24.75 6.24 2.28
CA LEU A 15 -24.41 6.67 0.93
C LEU A 15 -23.07 6.18 0.32
N VAL A 16 -23.16 5.21 -0.60
CA VAL A 16 -22.43 5.24 -1.88
C VAL A 16 -23.38 4.73 -2.98
N ALA A 17 -23.62 5.59 -3.96
CA ALA A 17 -24.44 5.35 -5.14
C ALA A 17 -23.66 4.53 -6.18
N GLY A 18 -24.27 3.43 -6.64
CA GLY A 18 -23.71 2.57 -7.69
C GLY A 18 -24.69 1.48 -8.11
N GLY A 19 -25.58 1.05 -7.20
CA GLY A 19 -26.66 0.11 -7.51
C GLY A 19 -27.83 0.71 -8.32
N SER A 20 -27.96 2.03 -8.36
CA SER A 20 -29.11 2.73 -8.97
C SER A 20 -29.15 2.65 -10.49
N LEU A 21 -28.02 2.45 -11.18
CA LEU A 21 -27.97 2.42 -12.65
C LEU A 21 -28.40 1.06 -13.23
N ALA A 22 -28.02 -0.05 -12.56
CA ALA A 22 -28.43 -1.39 -12.96
C ALA A 22 -29.92 -1.65 -12.66
N VAL A 23 -30.43 -1.14 -11.54
CA VAL A 23 -31.88 -1.19 -11.24
C VAL A 23 -32.65 -0.29 -12.20
N GLY A 24 -32.15 0.91 -12.52
CA GLY A 24 -32.81 1.82 -13.46
C GLY A 24 -32.93 1.27 -14.90
N LEU A 25 -31.91 0.56 -15.40
CA LEU A 25 -31.97 -0.09 -16.72
C LEU A 25 -32.91 -1.31 -16.77
N VAL A 26 -33.09 -2.00 -15.63
CA VAL A 26 -34.06 -3.09 -15.52
C VAL A 26 -35.48 -2.52 -15.41
N SER A 27 -35.68 -1.44 -14.67
CA SER A 27 -36.99 -0.76 -14.54
C SER A 27 -37.54 -0.24 -15.87
N LEU A 28 -36.69 0.30 -16.76
CA LEU A 28 -37.13 0.80 -18.07
C LEU A 28 -37.68 -0.29 -19.02
N ARG A 29 -37.47 -1.58 -18.73
CA ARG A 29 -38.01 -2.69 -19.52
C ARG A 29 -39.30 -3.28 -18.94
N PHE A 30 -39.64 -2.94 -17.69
CA PHE A 30 -40.84 -3.46 -17.00
C PHE A 30 -42.02 -2.46 -17.01
N ASP A 31 -41.81 -1.22 -17.47
CA ASP A 31 -42.89 -0.22 -17.58
C ASP A 31 -43.99 -0.62 -18.58
N ASP A 32 -43.73 -1.50 -19.56
CA ASP A 32 -44.76 -1.90 -20.54
C ASP A 32 -45.74 -2.97 -20.02
N GLU A 33 -45.50 -3.59 -18.85
CA GLU A 33 -46.31 -4.72 -18.37
C GLU A 33 -46.93 -4.52 -16.96
N TYR A 34 -46.55 -3.46 -16.23
CA TYR A 34 -46.99 -3.21 -14.85
C TYR A 34 -47.33 -1.72 -14.60
N ASP A 35 -48.38 -1.21 -15.26
CA ASP A 35 -48.89 0.17 -15.13
C ASP A 35 -49.35 0.55 -13.69
N ASP A 36 -49.58 -0.42 -12.81
CA ASP A 36 -50.17 -0.20 -11.48
C ASP A 36 -49.14 -0.01 -10.34
N VAL A 37 -47.83 -0.14 -10.61
CA VAL A 37 -46.81 -0.01 -9.56
C VAL A 37 -46.18 1.37 -9.59
N PRO A 38 -46.39 2.23 -8.57
CA PRO A 38 -45.79 3.56 -8.55
C PRO A 38 -44.26 3.50 -8.61
N GLY A 39 -43.64 4.32 -9.48
CA GLY A 39 -42.18 4.35 -9.69
C GLY A 39 -41.33 4.46 -8.41
N TRP A 40 -41.87 5.06 -7.33
CA TRP A 40 -41.18 5.17 -6.04
C TRP A 40 -40.96 3.80 -5.36
N VAL A 41 -41.79 2.79 -5.65
CA VAL A 41 -41.64 1.43 -5.11
C VAL A 41 -40.38 0.77 -5.67
N TYR A 42 -40.12 0.92 -6.98
CA TYR A 42 -38.90 0.43 -7.61
C TYR A 42 -37.65 1.14 -7.09
N ILE A 43 -37.73 2.46 -6.88
CA ILE A 43 -36.64 3.24 -6.27
C ILE A 43 -36.37 2.76 -4.84
N ALA A 44 -37.40 2.59 -4.01
CA ALA A 44 -37.27 2.10 -2.64
C ALA A 44 -36.72 0.67 -2.59
N ALA A 45 -37.17 -0.23 -3.47
CA ALA A 45 -36.65 -1.59 -3.59
C ALA A 45 -35.17 -1.59 -4.04
N GLY A 46 -34.80 -0.72 -4.97
CA GLY A 46 -33.41 -0.54 -5.41
C GLY A 46 -32.51 -0.06 -4.28
N PHE A 47 -32.95 0.92 -3.49
CA PHE A 47 -32.23 1.37 -2.30
C PHE A 47 -32.13 0.26 -1.24
N ALA A 48 -33.22 -0.43 -0.93
CA ALA A 48 -33.23 -1.52 0.04
C ALA A 48 -32.28 -2.66 -0.37
N PHE A 49 -32.29 -3.05 -1.65
CA PHE A 49 -31.36 -4.02 -2.22
C PHE A 49 -29.91 -3.53 -2.11
N MET A 50 -29.64 -2.28 -2.48
CA MET A 50 -28.30 -1.68 -2.36
C MET A 50 -27.80 -1.68 -0.91
N PHE A 51 -28.64 -1.30 0.06
CA PHE A 51 -28.30 -1.35 1.49
C PHE A 51 -28.08 -2.78 1.98
N ALA A 52 -28.92 -3.74 1.55
CA ALA A 52 -28.76 -5.15 1.91
C ALA A 52 -27.45 -5.74 1.35
N VAL A 53 -27.12 -5.43 0.09
CA VAL A 53 -25.84 -5.82 -0.54
C VAL A 53 -24.67 -5.18 0.18
N LEU A 54 -24.71 -3.86 0.43
CA LEU A 54 -23.67 -3.14 1.14
C LEU A 54 -23.43 -3.72 2.54
N TRP A 55 -24.51 -3.97 3.29
CA TRP A 55 -24.45 -4.58 4.62
C TRP A 55 -23.86 -5.99 4.59
N THR A 56 -24.24 -6.79 3.58
CA THR A 56 -23.72 -8.15 3.40
C THR A 56 -22.23 -8.12 3.08
N VAL A 57 -21.79 -7.25 2.16
CA VAL A 57 -20.39 -7.04 1.83
C VAL A 57 -19.61 -6.61 3.07
N LEU A 58 -20.14 -5.67 3.86
CA LEU A 58 -19.49 -5.20 5.10
C LEU A 58 -19.35 -6.31 6.13
N LYS A 59 -20.40 -7.10 6.36
CA LYS A 59 -20.38 -8.24 7.28
C LYS A 59 -19.36 -9.30 6.85
N LEU A 60 -19.20 -9.50 5.55
CA LEU A 60 -18.19 -10.41 4.98
C LEU A 60 -16.77 -9.83 5.06
N MET A 61 -16.61 -8.52 4.93
CA MET A 61 -15.30 -7.85 4.96
C MET A 61 -14.74 -7.63 6.37
N TYR A 62 -15.58 -7.49 7.39
CA TYR A 62 -15.19 -7.21 8.78
C TYR A 62 -15.71 -8.28 9.76
N PRO A 63 -15.37 -9.57 9.56
CA PRO A 63 -15.82 -10.61 10.47
C PRO A 63 -15.25 -10.38 11.88
N VAL A 64 -16.06 -10.63 12.91
CA VAL A 64 -15.71 -10.41 14.32
C VAL A 64 -14.49 -11.25 14.72
N LEU A 65 -13.57 -10.64 15.47
CA LEU A 65 -12.46 -11.31 16.16
C LEU A 65 -12.88 -11.53 17.62
N GLU A 66 -12.91 -12.80 18.04
CA GLU A 66 -13.11 -13.17 19.45
C GLU A 66 -12.00 -14.14 19.83
N TRP A 67 -11.42 -14.02 21.02
CA TRP A 67 -10.38 -14.95 21.46
C TRP A 67 -10.62 -15.43 22.88
N ASP A 68 -10.23 -16.67 23.14
CA ASP A 68 -10.34 -17.31 24.43
C ASP A 68 -8.94 -17.76 24.89
N PRO A 69 -8.29 -17.02 25.81
CA PRO A 69 -6.94 -17.33 26.25
C PRO A 69 -6.88 -18.65 27.04
N GLU A 70 -7.94 -19.02 27.75
CA GLU A 70 -7.97 -20.23 28.57
C GLU A 70 -8.04 -21.49 27.72
N GLN A 71 -8.83 -21.44 26.64
CA GLN A 71 -9.00 -22.56 25.72
C GLN A 71 -7.99 -22.54 24.56
N GLY A 72 -7.20 -21.46 24.41
CA GLY A 72 -6.30 -21.27 23.29
C GLY A 72 -7.05 -21.25 21.95
N LEU A 73 -8.26 -20.70 21.92
CA LEU A 73 -9.13 -20.65 20.73
C LEU A 73 -9.33 -19.22 20.25
N VAL A 74 -9.48 -19.05 18.94
CA VAL A 74 -9.80 -17.76 18.32
C VAL A 74 -10.88 -17.95 17.28
N ARG A 75 -11.85 -17.05 17.27
CA ARG A 75 -12.89 -16.98 16.26
C ARG A 75 -12.50 -15.95 15.20
N LEU A 76 -12.25 -16.44 13.99
CA LEU A 76 -11.89 -15.66 12.80
C LEU A 76 -12.93 -15.94 11.71
N GLY A 77 -13.45 -14.91 11.05
CA GLY A 77 -14.35 -15.17 9.91
C GLY A 77 -15.68 -15.86 10.30
N GLY A 78 -16.05 -15.84 11.58
CA GLY A 78 -17.18 -16.62 12.10
C GLY A 78 -16.87 -18.10 12.41
N ARG A 79 -15.63 -18.58 12.19
CA ARG A 79 -15.17 -19.94 12.51
C ARG A 79 -14.22 -19.90 13.71
N THR A 80 -14.39 -20.83 14.64
CA THR A 80 -13.46 -21.02 15.77
C THR A 80 -12.34 -21.95 15.34
N VAL A 81 -11.09 -21.50 15.52
CA VAL A 81 -9.86 -22.21 15.20
C VAL A 81 -8.90 -22.14 16.38
N PRO A 82 -7.91 -23.04 16.50
CA PRO A 82 -6.87 -22.93 17.52
C PRO A 82 -6.04 -21.66 17.34
N LEU A 83 -5.64 -21.00 18.42
CA LEU A 83 -4.74 -19.84 18.39
C LEU A 83 -3.41 -20.18 17.70
N ALA A 84 -2.93 -21.42 17.90
CA ALA A 84 -1.76 -21.98 17.24
C ALA A 84 -1.83 -21.92 15.69
N SER A 85 -3.04 -21.90 15.12
CA SER A 85 -3.25 -21.80 13.68
C SER A 85 -3.01 -20.40 13.13
N VAL A 86 -2.96 -19.36 13.96
CA VAL A 86 -2.76 -17.97 13.52
C VAL A 86 -1.28 -17.73 13.22
N THR A 87 -0.87 -18.02 11.99
CA THR A 87 0.54 -18.02 11.57
C THR A 87 1.00 -16.71 10.94
N ARG A 88 0.07 -15.77 10.65
CA ARG A 88 0.42 -14.50 10.01
C ARG A 88 -0.46 -13.35 10.49
N ALA A 89 0.17 -12.24 10.83
CA ALA A 89 -0.47 -10.94 11.03
C ALA A 89 0.01 -9.96 9.96
N THR A 90 -0.87 -9.11 9.46
CA THR A 90 -0.54 -8.07 8.49
C THR A 90 -1.05 -6.73 9.00
N ARG A 91 -0.30 -5.66 8.72
CA ARG A 91 -0.64 -4.29 9.10
C ARG A 91 -0.90 -3.46 7.83
N SER A 92 -1.88 -2.57 7.91
CA SER A 92 -2.35 -1.79 6.77
C SER A 92 -2.73 -0.39 7.24
N VAL A 93 -2.03 0.61 6.70
CA VAL A 93 -2.28 2.03 6.92
C VAL A 93 -2.89 2.63 5.66
N SER A 94 -4.01 3.32 5.81
CA SER A 94 -4.66 4.07 4.74
C SER A 94 -4.60 5.55 5.08
N ASN A 95 -3.96 6.38 4.24
CA ASN A 95 -3.78 7.83 4.45
C ASN A 95 -4.45 8.67 3.34
N ALA A 96 -5.60 8.22 2.83
CA ALA A 96 -6.37 8.96 1.82
C ALA A 96 -7.27 10.03 2.49
N ALA A 97 -8.45 10.30 1.94
CA ALA A 97 -9.45 11.19 2.55
C ALA A 97 -9.91 10.74 3.96
N ALA A 98 -9.59 9.52 4.36
CA ALA A 98 -9.80 8.96 5.68
C ALA A 98 -8.55 8.19 6.11
N SER A 99 -8.14 8.39 7.38
CA SER A 99 -6.92 7.83 7.94
C SER A 99 -7.26 6.61 8.81
N TYR A 100 -6.74 5.42 8.49
CA TYR A 100 -7.05 4.18 9.21
C TYR A 100 -5.83 3.31 9.42
N LEU A 101 -5.69 2.76 10.62
CA LEU A 101 -4.78 1.68 10.95
C LEU A 101 -5.58 0.39 11.15
N THR A 102 -5.30 -0.62 10.34
CA THR A 102 -5.95 -1.93 10.43
C THR A 102 -4.94 -3.06 10.56
N TYR A 103 -5.25 -4.02 11.42
CA TYR A 103 -4.53 -5.30 11.50
C TYR A 103 -5.39 -6.40 10.91
N ARG A 104 -4.76 -7.38 10.27
CA ARG A 104 -5.44 -8.57 9.78
C ARG A 104 -4.68 -9.83 10.18
N PHE A 105 -5.39 -10.74 10.83
CA PHE A 105 -4.86 -12.01 11.31
C PHE A 105 -5.33 -13.14 10.41
N HIS A 106 -4.43 -14.03 10.04
CA HIS A 106 -4.66 -15.14 9.12
C HIS A 106 -4.38 -16.46 9.81
N SER A 107 -5.32 -17.38 9.72
CA SER A 107 -5.13 -18.77 10.14
C SER A 107 -4.62 -19.63 8.99
N SER A 108 -3.76 -20.61 9.30
CA SER A 108 -3.33 -21.66 8.38
C SER A 108 -4.49 -22.54 7.91
N GLU A 109 -5.61 -22.56 8.63
CA GLU A 109 -6.84 -23.25 8.25
C GLU A 109 -7.70 -22.44 7.24
N GLY A 110 -7.25 -21.23 6.89
CA GLY A 110 -7.90 -20.35 5.91
C GLY A 110 -8.68 -19.15 6.44
N PRO A 111 -9.36 -19.16 7.62
CA PRO A 111 -10.13 -17.99 8.05
C PRO A 111 -9.22 -16.82 8.43
N SER A 112 -9.75 -15.60 8.29
CA SER A 112 -9.05 -14.38 8.69
C SER A 112 -10.00 -13.37 9.32
N ALA A 113 -9.46 -12.48 10.14
CA ALA A 113 -10.21 -11.37 10.72
C ALA A 113 -9.44 -10.06 10.58
N ARG A 114 -10.17 -8.98 10.33
CA ARG A 114 -9.62 -7.62 10.20
C ARG A 114 -10.11 -6.78 11.37
N VAL A 115 -9.19 -6.07 12.02
CA VAL A 115 -9.44 -5.22 13.18
C VAL A 115 -9.08 -3.78 12.83
N LEU A 116 -10.02 -2.85 13.00
CA LEU A 116 -9.75 -1.41 12.92
C LEU A 116 -9.18 -0.92 14.25
N VAL A 117 -7.87 -0.69 14.29
CA VAL A 117 -7.13 -0.34 15.51
C VAL A 117 -7.35 1.14 15.84
N ALA A 118 -7.14 2.00 14.86
CA ALA A 118 -7.27 3.46 14.99
C ALA A 118 -7.72 4.08 13.67
N GLY A 119 -8.32 5.27 13.72
CA GLY A 119 -8.60 6.04 12.51
C GLY A 119 -9.59 7.20 12.65
N ARG A 120 -9.83 7.87 11.52
CA ARG A 120 -10.76 9.00 11.33
C ARG A 120 -11.43 8.94 9.94
N PRO A 121 -12.73 9.26 9.82
CA PRO A 121 -13.64 9.73 10.87
C PRO A 121 -14.10 8.63 11.84
N LEU A 122 -13.89 7.35 11.50
CA LEU A 122 -14.33 6.25 12.35
C LEU A 122 -13.34 6.01 13.47
N ARG A 123 -13.83 6.11 14.71
CA ARG A 123 -13.05 5.76 15.90
C ARG A 123 -12.65 4.28 15.84
N GLY A 124 -11.38 4.01 16.12
CA GLY A 124 -10.88 2.64 16.25
C GLY A 124 -11.31 1.97 17.55
N LEU A 125 -10.48 1.06 18.04
CA LEU A 125 -10.70 0.35 19.29
C LEU A 125 -10.66 1.31 20.50
N ALA A 126 -11.46 0.99 21.52
CA ALA A 126 -11.35 1.63 22.83
C ALA A 126 -10.05 1.17 23.54
N PRO A 127 -9.51 1.94 24.50
CA PRO A 127 -8.28 1.58 25.22
C PRO A 127 -8.31 0.17 25.84
N GLU A 128 -9.45 -0.25 26.39
CA GLU A 128 -9.61 -1.60 26.96
C GLU A 128 -9.52 -2.68 25.87
N GLN A 129 -10.07 -2.41 24.69
CA GLN A 129 -10.00 -3.31 23.54
C GLN A 129 -8.60 -3.34 22.92
N LEU A 130 -7.85 -2.23 22.98
CA LEU A 130 -6.45 -2.17 22.57
C LEU A 130 -5.56 -3.00 23.50
N GLN A 131 -5.80 -2.96 24.81
CA GLN A 131 -5.10 -3.82 25.77
C GLN A 131 -5.41 -5.31 25.53
N GLU A 132 -6.67 -5.65 25.27
CA GLU A 132 -7.04 -7.03 24.90
C GLU A 132 -6.42 -7.48 23.58
N LEU A 133 -6.34 -6.58 22.60
CA LEU A 133 -5.64 -6.84 21.34
C LEU A 133 -4.14 -7.04 21.57
N ALA A 134 -3.50 -6.27 22.46
CA ALA A 134 -2.10 -6.44 22.81
C ALA A 134 -1.84 -7.82 23.46
N LYS A 135 -2.70 -8.26 24.38
CA LYS A 135 -2.63 -9.62 24.96
C LYS A 135 -2.76 -10.71 23.90
N PHE A 136 -3.71 -10.54 22.98
CA PHE A 136 -3.90 -11.46 21.86
C PHE A 136 -2.65 -11.53 20.97
N VAL A 137 -2.08 -10.37 20.58
CA VAL A 137 -0.87 -10.29 19.74
C VAL A 137 0.33 -10.92 20.43
N ALA A 138 0.51 -10.70 21.74
CA ALA A 138 1.60 -11.31 22.51
C ALA A 138 1.52 -12.86 22.57
N ALA A 139 0.32 -13.42 22.43
CA ALA A 139 0.10 -14.86 22.44
C ALA A 139 0.19 -15.52 21.04
N LEU A 140 0.43 -14.74 19.97
CA LEU A 140 0.48 -15.26 18.61
C LEU A 140 1.76 -16.04 18.34
N PRO A 141 1.68 -17.24 17.73
CA PRO A 141 2.84 -18.03 17.31
C PRO A 141 3.41 -17.56 15.96
N VAL A 142 3.45 -16.25 15.73
CA VAL A 142 3.94 -15.68 14.46
C VAL A 142 5.47 -15.59 14.54
N PRO A 143 6.20 -16.19 13.59
CA PRO A 143 7.66 -16.16 13.61
C PRO A 143 8.18 -14.73 13.43
N ASP A 144 9.34 -14.47 14.01
CA ASP A 144 10.03 -13.19 13.85
C ASP A 144 10.46 -12.98 12.38
N THR A 145 10.39 -11.74 11.91
CA THR A 145 10.77 -11.35 10.54
C THR A 145 12.29 -11.16 10.41
N GLY A 146 13.01 -11.18 11.54
CA GLY A 146 14.44 -10.91 11.62
C GLY A 146 14.79 -9.43 11.44
N LEU A 147 13.78 -8.55 11.49
CA LEU A 147 13.91 -7.09 11.49
C LEU A 147 13.69 -6.57 12.91
N SER A 148 14.22 -5.38 13.22
CA SER A 148 13.79 -4.69 14.44
C SER A 148 12.30 -4.30 14.33
N ALA A 149 11.62 -4.16 15.47
CA ALA A 149 10.21 -3.75 15.51
C ALA A 149 9.93 -2.49 14.67
N ARG A 150 10.83 -1.49 14.74
CA ARG A 150 10.74 -0.26 13.95
C ARG A 150 10.92 -0.50 12.45
N GLN A 151 11.91 -1.30 12.07
CA GLN A 151 12.16 -1.66 10.67
C GLN A 151 10.98 -2.42 10.06
N ASP A 152 10.34 -3.28 10.84
CA ASP A 152 9.19 -4.06 10.39
C ASP A 152 7.94 -3.17 10.16
N LEU A 153 7.72 -2.18 11.02
CA LEU A 153 6.69 -1.16 10.81
C LEU A 153 6.97 -0.31 9.57
N LEU A 154 8.23 0.12 9.36
CA LEU A 154 8.64 0.86 8.16
C LEU A 154 8.44 0.02 6.89
N ALA A 155 8.80 -1.27 6.92
CA ALA A 155 8.57 -2.19 5.81
C ALA A 155 7.08 -2.32 5.49
N SER A 156 6.24 -2.38 6.53
CA SER A 156 4.79 -2.38 6.39
C SER A 156 4.23 -1.07 5.80
N ASP A 157 4.78 0.09 6.16
CA ASP A 157 4.33 1.40 5.65
C ASP A 157 4.63 1.58 4.15
N LEU A 158 5.72 0.98 3.66
CA LEU A 158 6.09 1.00 2.24
C LEU A 158 5.17 0.12 1.38
N GLN A 159 4.38 -0.77 1.99
CA GLN A 159 3.49 -1.68 1.30
C GLN A 159 2.08 -1.10 1.16
N THR A 160 1.43 -1.36 0.03
CA THR A 160 -0.01 -1.06 -0.10
C THR A 160 -0.88 -2.12 0.54
N ASN A 161 -2.11 -1.75 0.91
CA ASN A 161 -3.17 -2.63 1.41
C ASN A 161 -3.34 -3.94 0.61
N VAL A 162 -3.02 -3.94 -0.68
CA VAL A 162 -2.98 -5.15 -1.51
C VAL A 162 -1.58 -5.76 -1.41
N GLY A 163 -1.44 -6.83 -0.63
CA GLY A 163 -0.19 -7.58 -0.52
C GLY A 163 0.63 -7.36 0.74
N ALA A 164 0.11 -6.71 1.77
CA ALA A 164 0.82 -6.48 3.03
C ALA A 164 1.54 -7.74 3.53
N GLY A 165 2.84 -7.62 3.74
CA GLY A 165 3.73 -8.61 4.32
C GLY A 165 3.35 -8.95 5.75
N ALA A 166 3.89 -10.07 6.23
CA ALA A 166 3.75 -10.42 7.63
C ALA A 166 4.48 -9.39 8.50
N VAL A 167 3.86 -8.97 9.61
CA VAL A 167 4.48 -8.11 10.61
C VAL A 167 4.65 -8.89 11.89
N SER A 168 5.82 -8.76 12.52
CA SER A 168 6.17 -9.44 13.76
C SER A 168 5.27 -9.01 14.92
N PRO A 169 5.00 -9.90 15.89
CA PRO A 169 4.31 -9.53 17.12
C PRO A 169 4.99 -8.38 17.86
N ALA A 170 6.33 -8.34 17.89
CA ALA A 170 7.09 -7.28 18.56
C ALA A 170 6.80 -5.89 17.97
N ALA A 171 6.73 -5.79 16.63
CA ALA A 171 6.37 -4.55 15.93
C ALA A 171 4.94 -4.09 16.25
N LEU A 172 3.98 -5.01 16.21
CA LEU A 172 2.58 -4.71 16.53
C LEU A 172 2.42 -4.30 18.01
N LEU A 173 3.13 -4.94 18.93
CA LEU A 173 3.10 -4.59 20.36
C LEU A 173 3.72 -3.21 20.62
N ALA A 174 4.83 -2.88 19.95
CA ALA A 174 5.44 -1.56 20.05
C ALA A 174 4.49 -0.46 19.56
N GLU A 175 3.79 -0.69 18.43
CA GLU A 175 2.79 0.26 17.91
C GLU A 175 1.57 0.39 18.84
N LEU A 176 1.04 -0.73 19.36
CA LEU A 176 -0.07 -0.70 20.33
C LEU A 176 0.32 0.00 21.63
N GLY A 177 1.55 -0.19 22.12
CA GLY A 177 2.08 0.51 23.30
C GLY A 177 2.11 2.02 23.08
N ALA A 178 2.68 2.47 21.96
CA ALA A 178 2.72 3.89 21.62
C ALA A 178 1.31 4.52 21.53
N ILE A 179 0.33 3.81 20.95
CA ILE A 179 -1.06 4.28 20.87
C ILE A 179 -1.69 4.39 22.27
N LEU A 180 -1.45 3.41 23.15
CA LEU A 180 -1.99 3.41 24.52
C LEU A 180 -1.39 4.53 25.39
N GLU A 181 -0.11 4.84 25.20
CA GLU A 181 0.60 5.91 25.91
C GLU A 181 0.29 7.31 25.37
N GLY A 182 -0.39 7.41 24.22
CA GLY A 182 -0.65 8.68 23.54
C GLY A 182 0.59 9.34 22.94
N THR A 183 1.73 8.65 22.94
CA THR A 183 3.00 9.05 22.32
C THR A 183 3.07 8.66 20.84
N GLY A 184 2.28 7.67 20.45
CA GLY A 184 2.09 7.27 19.06
C GLY A 184 1.10 8.20 18.36
N GLU A 185 1.49 8.68 17.18
CA GLU A 185 0.54 9.29 16.26
C GLU A 185 -0.49 8.22 15.87
N ALA A 186 -1.77 8.42 16.23
CA ALA A 186 -2.81 7.39 16.08
C ALA A 186 -2.98 6.88 14.63
N VAL A 187 -2.46 7.63 13.66
CA VAL A 187 -2.14 7.15 12.32
C VAL A 187 -0.81 7.82 11.94
N PRO A 188 0.30 7.08 11.76
CA PRO A 188 1.55 7.70 11.35
C PRO A 188 1.37 8.41 10.02
N GLU A 189 1.76 9.69 9.94
CA GLU A 189 2.00 10.35 8.67
C GLU A 189 3.04 9.53 7.92
N GLY A 190 2.58 8.79 6.91
CA GLY A 190 3.36 7.73 6.28
C GLY A 190 4.74 8.23 5.84
N VAL A 191 5.71 7.33 5.97
CA VAL A 191 7.12 7.45 5.57
C VAL A 191 7.31 8.01 4.13
N ALA A 192 6.26 8.04 3.30
CA ALA A 192 6.23 8.78 2.04
C ALA A 192 6.57 10.29 2.18
N ALA A 193 6.31 10.90 3.34
CA ALA A 193 6.73 12.28 3.64
C ALA A 193 8.22 12.36 4.04
N ALA A 194 8.74 11.37 4.76
CA ALA A 194 10.14 11.32 5.18
C ALA A 194 11.10 11.01 4.02
N VAL A 195 10.68 10.21 3.03
CA VAL A 195 11.52 9.92 1.84
C VAL A 195 11.34 10.96 0.72
N SER A 196 10.27 11.77 0.74
CA SER A 196 10.10 12.92 -0.17
C SER A 196 10.75 14.22 0.32
N ALA A 197 11.30 14.27 1.54
CA ALA A 197 11.85 15.48 2.15
C ALA A 197 13.38 15.61 2.01
N SER A 198 13.97 15.25 0.87
CA SER A 198 15.37 15.57 0.56
C SER A 198 15.57 17.02 0.06
N GLY A 199 14.86 18.01 0.64
CA GLY A 199 14.91 19.37 0.07
C GLY A 199 14.36 20.56 0.87
N ARG A 200 14.01 20.45 2.16
CA ARG A 200 13.73 21.63 3.00
C ARG A 200 14.21 21.45 4.44
N PRO A 201 14.73 22.53 5.09
CA PRO A 201 15.11 22.49 6.49
C PRO A 201 13.87 22.26 7.38
N ALA A 202 14.04 21.44 8.42
CA ALA A 202 13.00 21.15 9.41
C ALA A 202 12.60 22.43 10.17
N PRO A 203 11.32 22.62 10.53
CA PRO A 203 10.90 23.71 11.41
C PRO A 203 11.44 23.49 12.83
N GLU A 204 11.99 24.56 13.40
CA GLU A 204 12.74 24.64 14.67
C GLU A 204 11.87 24.47 15.95
N PHE A 205 10.67 23.88 15.85
CA PHE A 205 9.71 23.80 16.96
C PHE A 205 9.28 22.35 17.27
N MET A 206 10.25 21.48 17.52
CA MET A 206 10.03 20.25 18.30
C MET A 206 11.30 19.93 19.09
N ARG A 207 11.47 20.60 20.23
CA ARG A 207 12.35 20.09 21.30
C ARG A 207 11.56 19.04 22.10
N PRO A 208 12.06 17.81 22.24
CA PRO A 208 11.42 16.83 23.12
C PRO A 208 11.55 17.29 24.58
N VAL A 209 10.42 17.29 25.29
CA VAL A 209 10.41 17.38 26.75
C VAL A 209 10.82 15.99 27.26
N VAL A 210 11.97 15.92 27.92
CA VAL A 210 12.45 14.71 28.59
C VAL A 210 11.58 14.48 29.83
N VAL A 211 10.90 13.34 29.90
CA VAL A 211 10.20 12.88 31.10
C VAL A 211 10.95 11.65 31.63
N ASP A 212 11.55 11.80 32.81
CA ASP A 212 12.23 10.72 33.52
C ASP A 212 11.25 9.63 33.97
N GLY A 213 11.58 8.35 33.75
CA GLY A 213 10.99 7.23 34.49
C GLY A 213 10.37 6.06 33.72
N LEU A 214 10.56 5.93 32.41
CA LEU A 214 10.20 4.70 31.67
C LEU A 214 11.44 3.82 31.43
N PRO A 215 11.31 2.48 31.45
CA PRO A 215 12.40 1.60 31.08
C PRO A 215 12.80 1.88 29.63
N GLU A 216 14.03 2.35 29.53
CA GLU A 216 14.79 2.73 28.35
C GLU A 216 14.49 1.82 27.13
N LEU A 217 13.82 2.36 26.11
CA LEU A 217 13.78 1.83 24.74
C LEU A 217 15.14 2.11 24.05
N THR A 218 16.27 1.85 24.71
CA THR A 218 17.63 2.10 24.21
C THR A 218 18.10 1.02 23.25
N GLY A 219 17.50 1.03 22.06
CA GLY A 219 18.14 0.49 20.85
C GLY A 219 18.89 1.57 20.06
N ALA A 220 18.61 2.86 20.31
CA ALA A 220 19.24 3.95 19.59
C ALA A 220 20.72 4.07 20.00
N ARG A 221 21.63 3.75 19.08
CA ARG A 221 23.04 4.08 19.25
C ARG A 221 23.15 5.59 19.41
N LEU A 222 23.59 6.02 20.57
CA LEU A 222 23.87 7.41 20.86
C LEU A 222 25.22 7.79 20.22
N VAL A 223 25.24 8.79 19.35
CA VAL A 223 26.47 9.31 18.72
C VAL A 223 26.66 10.79 19.04
N SER A 224 27.92 11.20 19.12
CA SER A 224 28.26 12.61 19.29
C SER A 224 28.00 13.40 18.00
N MET A 225 27.76 14.71 18.12
CA MET A 225 27.56 15.61 16.97
C MET A 225 28.67 15.50 15.90
N PRO A 226 29.97 15.47 16.24
CA PRO A 226 31.03 15.28 15.24
C PRO A 226 30.95 13.94 14.50
N GLN A 227 30.54 12.88 15.20
CA GLN A 227 30.35 11.56 14.58
C GLN A 227 29.15 11.55 13.62
N ALA A 228 28.06 12.23 13.98
CA ALA A 228 26.89 12.39 13.13
C ALA A 228 27.20 13.22 11.87
N GLN A 229 27.96 14.32 12.00
CA GLN A 229 28.43 15.11 10.86
C GLN A 229 29.32 14.27 9.93
N GLY A 230 30.30 13.55 10.48
CA GLY A 230 31.14 12.66 9.69
C GLY A 230 30.37 11.50 9.04
N LEU A 231 29.24 11.07 9.60
CA LEU A 231 28.34 10.10 8.97
C LEU A 231 27.58 10.72 7.80
N ALA A 232 27.05 11.94 7.98
CA ALA A 232 26.35 12.68 6.94
C ALA A 232 27.24 12.99 5.72
N GLU A 233 28.50 13.39 5.96
CA GLU A 233 29.48 13.60 4.89
C GLU A 233 29.75 12.31 4.09
N ARG A 234 29.88 11.18 4.78
CA ARG A 234 30.07 9.87 4.15
C ARG A 234 28.84 9.45 3.33
N TRP A 235 27.64 9.73 3.81
CA TRP A 235 26.42 9.49 3.03
C TRP A 235 26.33 10.36 1.79
N ALA A 236 26.71 11.64 1.89
CA ALA A 236 26.76 12.54 0.74
C ALA A 236 27.77 12.05 -0.31
N ALA A 237 28.95 11.59 0.11
CA ALA A 237 29.95 11.00 -0.79
C ALA A 237 29.44 9.72 -1.45
N ASP A 238 28.81 8.80 -0.69
CA ASP A 238 28.20 7.59 -1.23
C ASP A 238 27.09 7.92 -2.26
N ASP A 239 26.32 8.99 -2.03
CA ASP A 239 25.26 9.45 -2.93
C ASP A 239 25.80 10.05 -4.22
N GLU A 240 26.88 10.84 -4.16
CA GLU A 240 27.54 11.37 -5.34
C GLU A 240 28.14 10.25 -6.20
N ASP A 241 28.82 9.29 -5.57
CA ASP A 241 29.38 8.11 -6.24
C ASP A 241 28.30 7.28 -6.94
N ALA A 242 27.19 7.02 -6.24
CA ALA A 242 26.05 6.31 -6.79
C ALA A 242 25.42 7.06 -7.97
N ALA A 243 25.24 8.38 -7.87
CA ALA A 243 24.68 9.20 -8.94
C ALA A 243 25.56 9.17 -10.20
N ARG A 244 26.89 9.28 -10.05
CA ARG A 244 27.84 9.18 -11.16
C ARG A 244 27.77 7.81 -11.84
N LEU A 245 27.72 6.74 -11.04
CA LEU A 245 27.59 5.37 -11.56
C LEU A 245 26.30 5.18 -12.36
N LEU A 246 25.17 5.65 -11.84
CA LEU A 246 23.88 5.53 -12.51
C LEU A 246 23.82 6.33 -13.81
N LEU A 247 24.33 7.56 -13.82
CA LEU A 247 24.41 8.36 -15.03
C LEU A 247 25.31 7.70 -16.09
N ALA A 248 26.48 7.18 -15.69
CA ALA A 248 27.38 6.50 -16.60
C ALA A 248 26.76 5.23 -17.22
N ARG A 249 26.07 4.41 -16.41
CA ARG A 249 25.51 3.12 -16.84
C ARG A 249 24.18 3.25 -17.57
N PHE A 250 23.34 4.22 -17.20
CA PHE A 250 21.94 4.30 -17.64
C PHE A 250 21.56 5.56 -18.43
N ALA A 251 22.50 6.47 -18.76
CA ALA A 251 22.18 7.70 -19.51
C ALA A 251 21.39 7.46 -20.82
N GLY A 252 21.66 6.35 -21.53
CA GLY A 252 20.91 5.97 -22.73
C GLY A 252 19.46 5.58 -22.40
N GLN A 253 19.26 4.73 -21.40
CA GLN A 253 17.93 4.27 -20.99
C GLN A 253 17.09 5.40 -20.39
N ILE A 254 17.69 6.28 -19.58
CA ILE A 254 17.04 7.47 -19.02
C ILE A 254 16.53 8.37 -20.16
N ARG A 255 17.35 8.58 -21.20
CA ARG A 255 16.93 9.32 -22.41
C ARG A 255 15.77 8.63 -23.12
N THR A 256 15.84 7.32 -23.35
CA THR A 256 14.75 6.54 -23.97
C THR A 256 13.44 6.69 -23.20
N VAL A 257 13.47 6.50 -21.88
CA VAL A 257 12.31 6.64 -21.00
C VAL A 257 11.73 8.06 -21.09
N ARG A 258 12.57 9.10 -21.05
CA ARG A 258 12.14 10.49 -21.20
C ARG A 258 11.47 10.73 -22.56
N THR A 259 12.05 10.23 -23.64
CA THR A 259 11.49 10.34 -24.99
C THR A 259 10.13 9.64 -25.09
N ILE A 260 10.01 8.40 -24.60
CA ILE A 260 8.73 7.68 -24.61
C ILE A 260 7.68 8.45 -23.79
N ARG A 261 8.05 9.06 -22.65
CA ARG A 261 7.14 9.87 -21.84
C ARG A 261 6.61 11.09 -22.59
N VAL A 262 7.46 11.76 -23.37
CA VAL A 262 7.04 12.88 -24.24
C VAL A 262 6.11 12.38 -25.36
N LEU A 263 6.49 11.29 -26.05
CA LEU A 263 5.65 10.69 -27.09
C LEU A 263 4.29 10.24 -26.56
N ASN A 264 4.24 9.74 -25.33
CA ASN A 264 3.00 9.44 -24.63
C ASN A 264 2.12 10.67 -24.49
N TRP A 265 2.65 11.76 -23.93
CA TRP A 265 1.90 13.00 -23.78
C TRP A 265 1.33 13.50 -25.12
N ILE A 266 2.12 13.45 -26.18
CA ILE A 266 1.67 13.81 -27.53
C ILE A 266 0.53 12.87 -27.98
N SER A 267 0.71 11.56 -27.82
CA SER A 267 -0.28 10.55 -28.17
C SER A 267 -1.59 10.71 -27.40
N PHE A 268 -1.54 11.04 -26.11
CA PHE A 268 -2.72 11.33 -25.29
C PHE A 268 -3.53 12.48 -25.84
N VAL A 269 -2.86 13.61 -26.14
CA VAL A 269 -3.49 14.81 -26.68
C VAL A 269 -4.11 14.53 -28.05
N LEU A 270 -3.39 13.84 -28.92
CA LEU A 270 -3.88 13.45 -30.24
C LEU A 270 -5.05 12.47 -30.17
N SER A 271 -4.98 11.44 -29.32
CA SER A 271 -6.05 10.45 -29.14
C SER A 271 -7.31 11.07 -28.54
N SER A 272 -7.16 11.96 -27.55
CA SER A 272 -8.28 12.66 -26.92
C SER A 272 -8.96 13.62 -27.90
N SER A 273 -8.16 14.36 -28.69
CA SER A 273 -8.69 15.25 -29.74
C SER A 273 -9.38 14.45 -30.85
N GLY A 274 -8.78 13.32 -31.26
CA GLY A 274 -9.34 12.39 -32.24
C GLY A 274 -10.65 11.76 -31.76
N LEU A 275 -10.78 11.42 -30.48
CA LEU A 275 -12.03 10.95 -29.89
C LEU A 275 -13.14 12.01 -30.02
N VAL A 276 -12.85 13.27 -29.67
CA VAL A 276 -13.83 14.36 -29.77
C VAL A 276 -14.26 14.59 -31.22
N ILE A 277 -13.30 14.67 -32.14
CA ILE A 277 -13.59 14.79 -33.59
C ILE A 277 -14.38 13.58 -34.09
N GLY A 278 -14.02 12.37 -33.67
CA GLY A 278 -14.69 11.13 -34.06
C GLY A 278 -16.13 11.03 -33.55
N ILE A 279 -16.42 11.54 -32.35
CA ILE A 279 -17.79 11.64 -31.82
C ILE A 279 -18.62 12.62 -32.66
N VAL A 280 -18.03 13.76 -33.04
CA VAL A 280 -18.70 14.74 -33.91
C VAL A 280 -18.93 14.17 -35.31
N GLN A 281 -17.97 13.42 -35.86
CA GLN A 281 -18.06 12.84 -37.20
C GLN A 281 -18.96 11.60 -37.28
N THR A 282 -19.02 10.76 -36.25
CA THR A 282 -19.98 9.63 -36.22
C THR A 282 -21.43 10.08 -36.17
N ALA A 283 -21.69 11.31 -35.70
CA ALA A 283 -23.00 11.93 -35.79
C ALA A 283 -23.36 12.39 -37.22
N THR A 284 -22.40 12.45 -38.15
CA THR A 284 -22.61 13.03 -39.49
C THR A 284 -22.29 12.07 -40.65
N GLU A 285 -21.19 11.32 -40.62
CA GLU A 285 -20.67 10.57 -41.79
C GLU A 285 -19.79 9.37 -41.39
N GLY A 286 -20.38 8.17 -41.20
CA GLY A 286 -19.65 6.88 -41.16
C GLY A 286 -18.59 6.71 -40.06
N ILE A 287 -17.74 5.66 -40.17
CA ILE A 287 -16.68 5.34 -39.18
C ILE A 287 -15.48 6.27 -39.41
N PRO A 288 -15.15 7.21 -38.51
CA PRO A 288 -14.11 8.18 -38.77
C PRO A 288 -12.71 7.59 -38.55
N TRP A 289 -11.81 7.92 -39.45
CA TRP A 289 -10.37 7.58 -39.39
C TRP A 289 -9.71 8.02 -38.08
N ALA A 290 -10.30 8.98 -37.36
CA ALA A 290 -9.86 9.41 -36.04
C ALA A 290 -9.85 8.27 -34.99
N PHE A 291 -10.67 7.22 -35.17
CA PHE A 291 -10.62 6.02 -34.31
C PHE A 291 -9.33 5.20 -34.48
N LEU A 292 -8.60 5.35 -35.60
CA LEU A 292 -7.31 4.68 -35.81
C LEU A 292 -6.20 5.22 -34.89
N LEU A 293 -6.39 6.39 -34.28
CA LEU A 293 -5.43 7.00 -33.35
C LEU A 293 -5.62 6.53 -31.90
N LEU A 294 -6.81 6.04 -31.53
CA LEU A 294 -7.12 5.56 -30.17
C LEU A 294 -6.18 4.45 -29.64
N PRO A 295 -5.73 3.46 -30.42
CA PRO A 295 -4.83 2.43 -29.89
C PRO A 295 -3.39 2.93 -29.69
N LEU A 296 -3.00 4.07 -30.27
CA LEU A 296 -1.63 4.60 -30.17
C LEU A 296 -1.27 4.96 -28.72
N TRP A 297 -2.21 5.53 -27.97
CA TRP A 297 -2.00 5.90 -26.57
C TRP A 297 -1.76 4.69 -25.66
N PRO A 298 -2.64 3.66 -25.63
CA PRO A 298 -2.40 2.41 -24.91
C PRO A 298 -1.03 1.77 -25.18
N VAL A 299 -0.61 1.71 -26.46
CA VAL A 299 0.64 1.07 -26.87
C VAL A 299 1.86 1.86 -26.38
N LEU A 300 1.85 3.18 -26.56
CA LEU A 300 2.94 4.03 -26.08
C LEU A 300 2.98 4.05 -24.55
N TRP A 301 1.82 4.00 -23.89
CA TRP A 301 1.74 3.96 -22.44
C TRP A 301 2.32 2.65 -21.91
N PHE A 302 1.91 1.51 -22.49
CA PHE A 302 2.46 0.20 -22.15
C PHE A 302 3.97 0.14 -22.38
N SER A 303 4.46 0.60 -23.55
CA SER A 303 5.91 0.60 -23.82
C SER A 303 6.70 1.47 -22.84
N SER A 304 6.12 2.59 -22.37
CA SER A 304 6.70 3.40 -21.29
C SER A 304 6.79 2.64 -19.98
N THR A 305 5.73 1.92 -19.59
CA THR A 305 5.74 1.12 -18.37
C THR A 305 6.81 0.04 -18.42
N VAL A 306 6.99 -0.65 -19.56
CA VAL A 306 8.03 -1.67 -19.75
C VAL A 306 9.43 -1.04 -19.72
N ALA A 307 9.62 0.11 -20.35
CA ALA A 307 10.91 0.80 -20.35
C ALA A 307 11.31 1.25 -18.94
N HIS A 308 10.36 1.75 -18.15
CA HIS A 308 10.57 2.10 -16.75
C HIS A 308 10.87 0.87 -15.88
N ASP A 309 10.10 -0.21 -16.02
CA ASP A 309 10.32 -1.44 -15.24
C ASP A 309 11.72 -2.01 -15.48
N ARG A 310 12.21 -2.00 -16.73
CA ARG A 310 13.59 -2.43 -17.08
C ARG A 310 14.67 -1.53 -16.50
N LEU A 311 14.45 -0.22 -16.51
CA LEU A 311 15.38 0.74 -15.92
C LEU A 311 15.47 0.51 -14.41
N ASP A 312 14.32 0.38 -13.73
CA ASP A 312 14.25 0.14 -12.30
C ASP A 312 14.94 -1.18 -11.91
N ASP A 313 14.70 -2.26 -12.65
CA ASP A 313 15.36 -3.56 -12.41
C ASP A 313 16.89 -3.46 -12.59
N GLY A 314 17.36 -2.72 -13.60
CA GLY A 314 18.78 -2.46 -13.81
C GLY A 314 19.42 -1.63 -12.70
N VAL A 315 18.71 -0.60 -12.22
CA VAL A 315 19.16 0.25 -11.10
C VAL A 315 19.21 -0.57 -9.81
N ARG A 316 18.24 -1.45 -9.54
CA ARG A 316 18.27 -2.35 -8.37
C ARG A 316 19.43 -3.33 -8.41
N ALA A 317 19.65 -3.97 -9.56
CA ALA A 317 20.79 -4.88 -9.72
C ALA A 317 22.11 -4.14 -9.47
N THR A 318 22.27 -2.94 -10.03
CA THR A 318 23.44 -2.09 -9.81
C THR A 318 23.57 -1.65 -8.35
N GLY A 319 22.47 -1.34 -7.67
CA GLY A 319 22.48 -1.00 -6.25
C GLY A 319 22.92 -2.15 -5.36
N ARG A 320 22.46 -3.39 -5.64
CA ARG A 320 22.93 -4.60 -4.95
C ARG A 320 24.41 -4.86 -5.21
N GLU A 321 24.86 -4.74 -6.46
CA GLU A 321 26.27 -4.86 -6.84
C GLU A 321 27.13 -3.82 -6.13
N TRP A 322 26.68 -2.56 -6.09
CA TRP A 322 27.37 -1.45 -5.43
C TRP A 322 27.53 -1.69 -3.92
N LEU A 323 26.47 -2.19 -3.26
CA LEU A 323 26.50 -2.51 -1.83
C LEU A 323 27.39 -3.73 -1.56
N ALA A 324 27.31 -4.77 -2.39
CA ALA A 324 28.11 -5.99 -2.27
C ALA A 324 29.61 -5.76 -2.51
N ALA A 325 29.96 -4.84 -3.42
CA ALA A 325 31.34 -4.44 -3.68
C ALA A 325 31.91 -3.50 -2.60
N GLY A 326 31.07 -3.00 -1.68
CA GLY A 326 31.46 -2.13 -0.58
C GLY A 326 32.20 -2.85 0.55
N ASP A 327 33.01 -2.07 1.28
CA ASP A 327 33.56 -2.50 2.56
C ASP A 327 32.45 -2.71 3.61
N ASP A 328 32.79 -3.36 4.73
CA ASP A 328 31.82 -3.59 5.82
C ASP A 328 31.21 -2.28 6.33
N ALA A 329 31.97 -1.18 6.30
CA ALA A 329 31.49 0.13 6.69
C ALA A 329 30.44 0.69 5.73
N ARG A 330 30.60 0.56 4.41
CA ARG A 330 29.57 0.94 3.42
C ARG A 330 28.35 0.04 3.53
N ARG A 331 28.54 -1.26 3.72
CA ARG A 331 27.43 -2.20 3.95
C ARG A 331 26.61 -1.85 5.19
N ALA A 332 27.26 -1.43 6.27
CA ALA A 332 26.59 -0.96 7.48
C ALA A 332 25.83 0.37 7.26
N ARG A 333 26.39 1.31 6.48
CA ARG A 333 25.72 2.58 6.14
C ARG A 333 24.49 2.39 5.24
N GLY A 334 24.42 1.29 4.51
CA GLY A 334 23.28 0.94 3.66
C GLY A 334 23.31 1.57 2.28
N LEU A 335 22.28 1.28 1.50
CA LEU A 335 22.12 1.66 0.11
C LEU A 335 22.04 3.19 -0.08
N ALA A 336 22.76 3.72 -1.06
CA ALA A 336 22.78 5.16 -1.38
C ALA A 336 21.43 5.67 -1.93
N THR A 337 21.13 6.95 -1.66
CA THR A 337 19.85 7.62 -1.99
C THR A 337 19.45 7.49 -3.47
N PRO A 338 20.37 7.63 -4.44
CA PRO A 338 20.01 7.53 -5.86
C PRO A 338 19.44 6.16 -6.27
N PHE A 339 19.75 5.09 -5.54
CA PHE A 339 19.17 3.76 -5.82
C PHE A 339 17.77 3.59 -5.23
N ILE A 340 17.42 4.32 -4.17
CA ILE A 340 16.17 4.15 -3.40
C ILE A 340 14.95 4.26 -4.29
N GLY A 341 14.92 5.27 -5.16
CA GLY A 341 13.79 5.51 -6.06
C GLY A 341 13.45 4.31 -6.95
N ALA A 342 14.43 3.46 -7.30
CA ALA A 342 14.19 2.23 -8.06
C ALA A 342 13.60 1.10 -7.22
N PHE A 343 13.88 1.05 -5.92
CA PHE A 343 13.28 0.08 -5.01
C PHE A 343 11.88 0.52 -4.56
N GLU A 344 11.63 1.83 -4.48
CA GLU A 344 10.29 2.39 -4.24
C GLU A 344 9.40 2.32 -5.48
N SER A 345 9.98 2.53 -6.66
CA SER A 345 9.26 2.41 -7.92
C SER A 345 8.85 0.95 -8.11
N ARG A 346 7.57 0.67 -7.89
CA ARG A 346 7.03 -0.68 -8.08
C ARG A 346 7.28 -1.13 -9.54
N SER A 347 8.18 -2.09 -9.77
CA SER A 347 8.52 -2.64 -11.12
C SER A 347 7.41 -3.54 -11.69
N TRP A 348 6.18 -3.20 -11.33
CA TRP A 348 4.97 -3.90 -11.68
C TRP A 348 4.10 -2.98 -12.53
N ARG A 349 4.63 -1.90 -13.11
CA ARG A 349 3.82 -0.95 -13.87
C ARG A 349 3.20 -1.63 -15.08
N ALA A 350 4.00 -2.40 -15.84
CA ALA A 350 3.50 -3.13 -17.01
C ALA A 350 2.51 -4.23 -16.62
N LYS A 351 2.79 -4.98 -15.55
CA LYS A 351 1.92 -6.06 -15.04
C LYS A 351 0.60 -5.52 -14.47
N PHE A 352 0.64 -4.40 -13.75
CA PHE A 352 -0.54 -3.71 -13.27
C PHE A 352 -1.37 -3.19 -14.43
N TRP A 353 -0.73 -2.62 -15.45
CA TRP A 353 -1.42 -2.13 -16.63
C TRP A 353 -2.09 -3.27 -17.40
N LEU A 354 -1.41 -4.40 -17.57
CA LEU A 354 -1.98 -5.61 -18.17
C LEU A 354 -3.19 -6.10 -17.38
N SER A 355 -3.09 -6.11 -16.04
CA SER A 355 -4.17 -6.54 -15.14
C SER A 355 -5.37 -5.60 -15.19
N TYR A 356 -5.12 -4.28 -15.16
CA TYR A 356 -6.14 -3.25 -15.25
C TYR A 356 -6.87 -3.31 -16.60
N SER A 357 -6.11 -3.38 -17.71
CA SER A 357 -6.68 -3.50 -19.05
C SER A 357 -7.48 -4.79 -19.22
N GLY A 358 -7.05 -5.90 -18.60
CA GLY A 358 -7.84 -7.13 -18.53
C GLY A 358 -9.17 -6.95 -17.81
N ILE A 359 -9.20 -6.24 -16.69
CA ILE A 359 -10.45 -5.94 -15.94
C ILE A 359 -11.37 -4.99 -16.71
N VAL A 360 -10.82 -3.96 -17.34
CA VAL A 360 -11.60 -3.04 -18.19
C VAL A 360 -12.19 -3.79 -19.38
N LEU A 361 -11.37 -4.61 -20.07
CA LEU A 361 -11.84 -5.45 -21.17
C LEU A 361 -12.93 -6.43 -20.71
N ALA A 362 -12.75 -7.08 -19.56
CA ALA A 362 -13.77 -7.94 -18.98
C ALA A 362 -15.09 -7.19 -18.75
N THR A 363 -15.03 -5.98 -18.19
CA THR A 363 -16.21 -5.16 -17.93
C THR A 363 -16.94 -4.80 -19.23
N LEU A 364 -16.19 -4.40 -20.26
CA LEU A 364 -16.75 -4.11 -21.59
C LEU A 364 -17.38 -5.35 -22.23
N LEU A 365 -16.74 -6.51 -22.11
CA LEU A 365 -17.29 -7.78 -22.60
C LEU A 365 -18.54 -8.18 -21.83
N VAL A 366 -18.63 -7.95 -20.51
CA VAL A 366 -19.87 -8.18 -19.75
C VAL A 366 -21.01 -7.33 -20.31
N ILE A 367 -20.78 -6.03 -20.52
CA ILE A 367 -21.79 -5.11 -21.06
C ILE A 367 -22.22 -5.56 -22.46
N ALA A 368 -21.26 -5.88 -23.34
CA ALA A 368 -21.54 -6.35 -24.69
C ALA A 368 -22.29 -7.70 -24.70
N GLY A 369 -21.91 -8.64 -23.85
CA GLY A 369 -22.55 -9.95 -23.73
C GLY A 369 -24.00 -9.84 -23.26
N ILE A 370 -24.27 -9.00 -22.24
CA ILE A 370 -25.63 -8.72 -21.77
C ILE A 370 -26.46 -8.05 -22.87
N ALA A 371 -25.89 -7.06 -23.57
CA ALA A 371 -26.57 -6.39 -24.68
C ALA A 371 -26.93 -7.38 -25.81
N LEU A 372 -26.00 -8.25 -26.21
CA LEU A 372 -26.23 -9.26 -27.24
C LEU A 372 -27.36 -10.23 -26.86
N ILE A 373 -27.42 -10.66 -25.59
CA ILE A 373 -28.50 -11.52 -25.09
C ILE A 373 -29.84 -10.77 -25.05
N ALA A 374 -29.80 -9.47 -24.75
CA ALA A 374 -30.98 -8.64 -24.57
C ALA A 374 -31.64 -8.19 -25.89
N ILE A 375 -30.87 -8.10 -26.98
CA ILE A 375 -31.32 -7.61 -28.30
C ILE A 375 -32.12 -8.69 -29.04
N GLU A 376 -31.55 -9.88 -29.27
CA GLU A 376 -32.25 -10.98 -29.95
C GLU A 376 -31.87 -12.36 -29.39
N PRO A 377 -32.83 -13.31 -29.29
CA PRO A 377 -32.57 -14.67 -28.81
C PRO A 377 -31.53 -15.42 -29.65
N LEU A 378 -31.41 -15.10 -30.94
CA LEU A 378 -30.48 -15.76 -31.86
C LEU A 378 -29.00 -15.45 -31.52
N PHE A 379 -28.73 -14.34 -30.84
CA PHE A 379 -27.40 -13.97 -30.37
C PHE A 379 -27.08 -14.47 -28.95
N ALA A 380 -27.99 -15.22 -28.31
CA ALA A 380 -27.78 -15.70 -26.94
C ALA A 380 -26.50 -16.54 -26.78
N PHE A 381 -26.20 -17.43 -27.74
CA PHE A 381 -24.96 -18.23 -27.70
C PHE A 381 -23.70 -17.37 -27.90
N ALA A 382 -23.74 -16.37 -28.77
CA ALA A 382 -22.65 -15.42 -28.96
C ALA A 382 -22.44 -14.57 -27.71
N GLY A 383 -23.52 -14.09 -27.09
CA GLY A 383 -23.49 -13.37 -25.82
C GLY A 383 -22.90 -14.21 -24.68
N ILE A 384 -23.30 -15.47 -24.54
CA ILE A 384 -22.70 -16.41 -23.57
C ILE A 384 -21.20 -16.58 -23.84
N GLY A 385 -20.79 -16.76 -25.09
CA GLY A 385 -19.37 -16.82 -25.48
C GLY A 385 -18.58 -15.57 -25.07
N VAL A 386 -19.15 -14.38 -25.28
CA VAL A 386 -18.58 -13.10 -24.86
C VAL A 386 -18.48 -12.99 -23.32
N LEU A 387 -19.47 -13.48 -22.58
CA LEU A 387 -19.44 -13.51 -21.11
C LEU A 387 -18.37 -14.48 -20.57
N VAL A 388 -18.13 -15.62 -21.22
CA VAL A 388 -17.04 -16.54 -20.86
C VAL A 388 -15.68 -15.87 -21.06
N LEU A 389 -15.49 -15.12 -22.17
CA LEU A 389 -14.29 -14.33 -22.40
C LEU A 389 -14.12 -13.23 -21.34
N ALA A 390 -15.22 -12.60 -20.92
CA ALA A 390 -15.21 -11.62 -19.85
C ALA A 390 -14.72 -12.23 -18.52
N ALA A 391 -15.23 -13.41 -18.15
CA ALA A 391 -14.82 -14.12 -16.94
C ALA A 391 -13.33 -14.51 -16.99
N ALA A 392 -12.84 -14.98 -18.14
CA ALA A 392 -11.42 -15.30 -18.32
C ALA A 392 -10.52 -14.05 -18.18
N ALA A 393 -10.91 -12.93 -18.80
CA ALA A 393 -10.18 -11.66 -18.71
C ALA A 393 -10.17 -11.09 -17.28
N ALA A 394 -11.30 -11.18 -16.56
CA ALA A 394 -11.40 -10.77 -15.16
C ALA A 394 -10.52 -11.64 -14.24
N THR A 395 -10.51 -12.96 -14.48
CA THR A 395 -9.68 -13.90 -13.72
C THR A 395 -8.19 -13.62 -13.93
N ALA A 396 -7.75 -13.44 -15.18
CA ALA A 396 -6.38 -13.08 -15.49
C ALA A 396 -5.97 -11.74 -14.85
N GLY A 397 -6.85 -10.73 -14.89
CA GLY A 397 -6.64 -9.45 -14.22
C GLY A 397 -6.55 -9.57 -12.70
N GLY A 398 -7.42 -10.39 -12.10
CA GLY A 398 -7.42 -10.66 -10.65
C GLY A 398 -6.15 -11.36 -10.18
N VAL A 399 -5.69 -12.39 -10.90
CA VAL A 399 -4.44 -13.10 -10.61
C VAL A 399 -3.24 -12.15 -10.71
N GLY A 400 -3.20 -11.28 -11.72
CA GLY A 400 -2.12 -10.29 -11.87
C GLY A 400 -2.05 -9.29 -10.72
N LEU A 401 -3.20 -8.82 -10.21
CA LEU A 401 -3.27 -7.98 -9.01
C LEU A 401 -2.86 -8.72 -7.73
N TRP A 402 -3.18 -10.01 -7.62
CA TRP A 402 -2.78 -10.83 -6.47
C TRP A 402 -1.26 -11.06 -6.44
N LEU A 403 -0.66 -11.44 -7.57
CA LEU A 403 0.79 -11.63 -7.69
C LEU A 403 1.57 -10.32 -7.41
N LYS A 404 1.03 -9.16 -7.81
CA LYS A 404 1.57 -7.85 -7.45
C LYS A 404 1.64 -7.68 -5.93
N GLY A 405 0.61 -8.13 -5.22
CA GLY A 405 0.57 -8.05 -3.76
C GLY A 405 1.74 -8.82 -3.13
N VAL A 406 1.91 -10.08 -3.51
CA VAL A 406 2.98 -10.94 -2.96
C VAL A 406 4.37 -10.37 -3.24
N GLY A 407 4.67 -9.99 -4.48
CA GLY A 407 5.99 -9.44 -4.84
C GLY A 407 6.30 -8.07 -4.21
N SER A 408 5.28 -7.29 -3.84
CA SER A 408 5.48 -6.00 -3.17
C SER A 408 5.93 -6.13 -1.71
N ALA A 409 5.52 -7.21 -1.03
CA ALA A 409 5.94 -7.46 0.35
C ALA A 409 7.44 -7.73 0.44
N GLU A 410 7.92 -8.65 -0.40
CA GLU A 410 9.33 -9.03 -0.45
C GLU A 410 10.24 -7.83 -0.80
N ALA A 411 9.84 -7.02 -1.78
CA ALA A 411 10.60 -5.85 -2.20
C ALA A 411 10.70 -4.77 -1.10
N ALA A 412 9.65 -4.58 -0.30
CA ALA A 412 9.66 -3.62 0.81
C ALA A 412 10.55 -4.09 1.96
N THR A 413 10.47 -5.37 2.34
CA THR A 413 11.36 -5.98 3.33
C THR A 413 12.82 -5.95 2.85
N GLU A 414 13.06 -6.23 1.57
CA GLU A 414 14.38 -6.12 0.97
C GLU A 414 14.91 -4.69 1.04
N LEU A 415 14.10 -3.69 0.66
CA LEU A 415 14.48 -2.28 0.73
C LEU A 415 14.88 -1.87 2.15
N VAL A 416 14.09 -2.26 3.16
CA VAL A 416 14.41 -1.96 4.56
C VAL A 416 15.73 -2.60 5.00
N ARG A 417 15.97 -3.85 4.60
CA ARG A 417 17.25 -4.53 4.86
C ARG A 417 18.43 -3.84 4.20
N LEU A 418 18.26 -3.38 2.95
CA LEU A 418 19.32 -2.73 2.19
C LEU A 418 19.63 -1.31 2.66
N LEU A 419 18.66 -0.60 3.25
CA LEU A 419 18.85 0.77 3.73
C LEU A 419 19.58 0.87 5.07
N ALA A 420 19.58 -0.21 5.89
CA ALA A 420 20.35 -0.30 7.14
C ALA A 420 20.30 0.99 7.99
N LEU A 421 21.48 1.57 8.32
CA LEU A 421 21.60 2.77 9.18
C LEU A 421 20.96 4.04 8.60
N ARG A 422 20.60 4.10 7.31
CA ARG A 422 19.91 5.26 6.74
C ARG A 422 18.43 5.34 7.16
N LEU A 423 17.80 4.21 7.49
CA LEU A 423 16.41 4.19 7.99
C LEU A 423 16.31 4.44 9.49
N ASP A 424 17.35 4.10 10.24
CA ASP A 424 17.41 4.26 11.68
C ASP A 424 18.76 4.89 12.08
N PRO A 425 18.93 6.20 11.82
CA PRO A 425 20.16 6.89 12.15
C PRO A 425 20.36 6.89 13.68
N PRO A 426 21.61 6.76 14.15
CA PRO A 426 21.92 6.83 15.57
C PRO A 426 21.44 8.19 16.14
N ALA A 427 20.82 8.16 17.32
CA ALA A 427 20.31 9.36 17.97
C ALA A 427 21.47 10.24 18.48
N LEU A 428 21.27 11.55 18.45
CA LEU A 428 22.27 12.51 18.89
C LEU A 428 22.29 12.60 20.42
N VAL A 429 23.49 12.56 21.02
CA VAL A 429 23.70 13.06 22.38
C VAL A 429 23.95 14.55 22.27
N GLU A 430 23.03 15.38 22.75
CA GLU A 430 23.37 16.76 23.08
C GLU A 430 24.28 16.69 24.32
N GLU A 431 25.59 16.91 24.13
CA GLU A 431 26.46 17.17 25.28
C GLU A 431 25.89 18.40 26.02
N PRO A 432 25.66 18.31 27.35
CA PRO A 432 25.10 19.41 28.11
C PRO A 432 26.01 20.64 27.92
N PRO A 433 25.44 21.81 27.59
CA PRO A 433 26.23 23.03 27.40
C PRO A 433 26.94 23.39 28.70
N GLY A 434 28.22 23.02 28.83
CA GLY A 434 29.01 23.26 30.04
C GLY A 434 30.00 22.17 30.44
N SER A 435 30.01 20.98 29.81
CA SER A 435 31.11 20.03 30.01
C SER A 435 32.37 20.54 29.33
N ALA A 436 33.15 21.35 30.07
CA ALA A 436 34.49 21.74 29.66
C ALA A 436 35.30 20.47 29.30
N PRO A 437 36.16 20.52 28.25
CA PRO A 437 37.03 19.40 27.94
C PRO A 437 37.84 19.07 29.20
N VAL A 438 37.69 17.86 29.71
CA VAL A 438 38.55 17.33 30.77
C VAL A 438 39.96 17.37 30.19
N ALA A 439 40.70 18.41 30.54
CA ALA A 439 42.10 18.55 30.18
C ALA A 439 42.80 17.26 30.62
N ALA A 440 43.45 16.59 29.66
CA ALA A 440 44.24 15.40 29.91
C ALA A 440 45.11 15.63 31.14
N ALA A 441 44.86 14.89 32.21
CA ALA A 441 45.59 15.00 33.45
C ALA A 441 47.09 14.86 33.14
N ALA A 442 47.85 15.91 33.39
CA ALA A 442 49.30 15.89 33.27
C ALA A 442 49.85 14.74 34.14
N PRO A 443 50.82 13.96 33.64
CA PRO A 443 51.42 12.90 34.43
C PRO A 443 52.05 13.49 35.69
N LEU A 444 51.68 12.94 36.85
CA LEU A 444 52.23 13.34 38.15
C LEU A 444 53.76 13.14 38.15
N PRO A 445 54.54 14.08 38.71
CA PRO A 445 55.97 13.90 38.85
C PRO A 445 56.24 12.75 39.83
N THR A 446 57.01 11.76 39.35
CA THR A 446 57.61 10.71 40.18
C THR A 446 58.56 11.33 41.20
N VAL A 447 58.37 11.02 42.47
CA VAL A 447 59.31 11.31 43.58
C VAL A 447 60.20 10.09 43.80
#